data_AF-A0A251X628-F1
#
_entry.id   AF-A0A251X628-F1
#
_cell.length_a   1.000
_cell.length_b   1.000
_cell.length_c   1.000
_cell.angle_alpha   90.00
_cell.angle_beta   90.00
_cell.angle_gamma   90.00
#
_symmetry.space_group_name_H-M   'P 1'
#
loop_
_entity.id
_entity.type
_entity.pdbx_description
1 polymer ?
#
loop_
_entity_poly.entity_id
_entity_poly.type
_entity_poly.pdbx_seq_one_letter_code
_entity_poly.pdbx_strand_id
1 'polypeptide(L)'
;MEHWYIPYTATETLPSGNVLIIAPHPDDEIFGCAGAILQYLHQQEKVQVLILTDGSAAVAHPDEDSRLLYVALRQQESNHAAQILGYGQPEFWEFTDRELPQEEWLIERLYQYLIRHRINQVYAPSTLEIHPDHIAAAHIAVEAVKRCGESVTLCMYEIGMPLRPNRLLDITAYLGQKQHAMYAFHSQLKLHDYCAFILGLNQYRAYTLPATVRAAEAYYVINGEQLRHHPAQEFGQSPVTFALEQAQQKIAILEQQLTQKQSELNQLYQSYSWQITEPLRWLKQKLYRKK
;
A
#
# COMPACT_ATOMS: atom_id res chain seq x y z
N MET A 1 18.53 -12.19 8.82
CA MET A 1 18.58 -11.64 7.46
C MET A 1 17.22 -11.75 6.77
N GLU A 2 16.56 -12.92 6.79
CA GLU A 2 15.25 -13.08 6.13
C GLU A 2 14.10 -12.27 6.77
N HIS A 3 14.10 -12.11 8.09
CA HIS A 3 13.12 -11.29 8.82
C HIS A 3 13.13 -9.79 8.47
N TRP A 4 14.09 -9.33 7.65
CA TRP A 4 14.10 -7.96 7.12
C TRP A 4 13.19 -7.76 5.91
N TYR A 5 12.73 -8.85 5.30
CA TYR A 5 11.96 -8.83 4.05
C TYR A 5 10.50 -9.23 4.25
N ILE A 6 10.22 -10.03 5.28
CA ILE A 6 8.89 -10.54 5.59
C ILE A 6 8.74 -10.76 7.11
N PRO A 7 7.57 -10.50 7.71
CA PRO A 7 7.35 -10.72 9.13
C PRO A 7 7.43 -12.20 9.50
N TYR A 8 7.95 -12.51 10.69
CA TYR A 8 8.01 -13.85 11.29
C TYR A 8 6.99 -14.02 12.43
N THR A 9 6.14 -13.01 12.60
CA THR A 9 5.06 -12.98 13.57
C THR A 9 3.80 -12.48 12.88
N ALA A 10 2.66 -12.95 13.35
CA ALA A 10 1.37 -12.39 13.02
C ALA A 10 0.73 -11.83 14.28
N THR A 11 -0.05 -10.77 14.13
CA THR A 11 -0.87 -10.24 15.21
C THR A 11 -2.22 -10.95 15.23
N GLU A 12 -2.78 -11.09 16.42
CA GLU A 12 -4.17 -11.55 16.64
C GLU A 12 -5.07 -10.39 17.08
N THR A 13 -4.50 -9.20 17.27
CA THR A 13 -5.21 -7.99 17.70
C THR A 13 -4.82 -6.81 16.81
N LEU A 14 -5.79 -5.99 16.43
CA LEU A 14 -5.56 -4.78 15.64
C LEU A 14 -5.65 -3.54 16.54
N PRO A 15 -5.05 -2.40 16.16
CA PRO A 15 -5.20 -1.17 16.92
C PRO A 15 -6.67 -0.72 16.96
N SER A 16 -7.21 -0.46 18.15
CA SER A 16 -8.57 0.11 18.31
C SER A 16 -8.77 1.40 17.53
N GLY A 17 -9.98 1.62 17.03
CA GLY A 17 -10.30 2.83 16.29
C GLY A 17 -11.49 2.73 15.35
N ASN A 18 -11.79 3.84 14.68
CA ASN A 18 -12.81 3.88 13.64
C ASN A 18 -12.17 3.46 12.31
N VAL A 19 -12.71 2.38 11.75
CA VAL A 19 -12.11 1.69 10.60
C VAL A 19 -12.89 2.02 9.34
N LEU A 20 -12.16 2.32 8.26
CA LEU A 20 -12.69 2.39 6.90
C LEU A 20 -11.97 1.39 6.01
N ILE A 21 -12.71 0.51 5.36
CA ILE A 21 -12.23 -0.30 4.24
C ILE A 21 -12.66 0.39 2.94
N ILE A 22 -11.69 0.74 2.11
CA ILE A 22 -11.91 1.28 0.77
C ILE A 22 -11.71 0.12 -0.21
N ALA A 23 -12.76 -0.23 -0.93
CA ALA A 23 -12.80 -1.27 -1.93
C ALA A 23 -13.01 -0.62 -3.31
N PRO A 24 -12.12 -0.85 -4.29
CA PRO A 24 -12.33 -0.37 -5.65
C PRO A 24 -13.63 -0.92 -6.23
N HIS A 25 -13.86 -2.24 -6.15
CA HIS A 25 -15.04 -2.92 -6.67
C HIS A 25 -15.80 -3.70 -5.58
N PRO A 26 -17.06 -4.12 -5.86
CA PRO A 26 -17.83 -4.97 -4.93
C PRO A 26 -17.28 -6.41 -4.86
N ASP A 27 -16.43 -6.69 -3.88
CA ASP A 27 -15.79 -8.00 -3.55
C ASP A 27 -14.43 -7.77 -2.87
N ASP A 28 -13.73 -6.72 -3.29
CA ASP A 28 -12.40 -6.33 -2.82
C ASP A 28 -12.36 -6.16 -1.29
N GLU A 29 -13.45 -5.69 -0.67
CA GLU A 29 -13.58 -5.56 0.79
C GLU A 29 -13.50 -6.91 1.51
N ILE A 30 -13.98 -7.98 0.86
CA ILE A 30 -14.00 -9.33 1.42
C ILE A 30 -12.70 -10.06 1.05
N PHE A 31 -12.27 -9.96 -0.20
CA PHE A 31 -11.07 -10.63 -0.68
C PHE A 31 -9.82 -10.13 0.05
N GLY A 32 -9.66 -8.81 0.14
CA GLY A 32 -8.51 -8.19 0.79
C GLY A 32 -8.59 -8.16 2.33
N CYS A 33 -9.79 -7.95 2.89
CA CYS A 33 -9.94 -7.49 4.27
C CYS A 33 -10.94 -8.24 5.17
N ALA A 34 -11.55 -9.34 4.74
CA ALA A 34 -12.55 -10.04 5.58
C ALA A 34 -12.03 -10.44 6.97
N GLY A 35 -10.77 -10.85 7.08
CA GLY A 35 -10.13 -11.19 8.35
C GLY A 35 -9.96 -9.96 9.25
N ALA A 36 -9.50 -8.83 8.71
CA ALA A 36 -9.45 -7.57 9.45
C ALA A 36 -10.84 -7.10 9.89
N ILE A 37 -11.83 -7.17 9.01
CA ILE A 37 -13.22 -6.83 9.34
C ILE A 37 -13.70 -7.67 10.53
N LEU A 38 -13.59 -9.00 10.44
CA LEU A 38 -14.00 -9.92 11.51
C LEU A 38 -13.23 -9.66 12.81
N GLN A 39 -11.94 -9.35 12.71
CA GLN A 39 -11.10 -9.04 13.86
C GLN A 39 -11.52 -7.73 14.56
N TYR A 40 -11.94 -6.70 13.82
CA TYR A 40 -12.48 -5.48 14.43
C TYR A 40 -13.87 -5.72 15.04
N LEU A 41 -14.73 -6.48 14.38
CA LEU A 41 -16.05 -6.84 14.92
C LEU A 41 -15.93 -7.66 16.22
N HIS A 42 -14.97 -8.59 16.28
CA HIS A 42 -14.66 -9.34 17.51
C HIS A 42 -14.21 -8.41 18.65
N GLN A 43 -13.50 -7.32 18.32
CA GLN A 43 -13.11 -6.27 19.27
C GLN A 43 -14.24 -5.27 19.57
N GLN A 44 -15.45 -5.48 19.06
CA GLN A 44 -16.60 -4.59 19.19
C GLN A 44 -16.37 -3.19 18.60
N GLU A 45 -15.44 -3.09 17.64
CA GLU A 45 -15.14 -1.85 16.91
C GLU A 45 -16.05 -1.70 15.70
N LYS A 46 -16.34 -0.46 15.33
CA LYS A 46 -17.15 -0.15 14.15
C LYS A 46 -16.29 -0.18 12.89
N VAL A 47 -16.74 -0.95 11.90
CA VAL A 47 -16.14 -0.99 10.57
C VAL A 47 -17.09 -0.33 9.57
N GLN A 48 -16.55 0.61 8.78
CA GLN A 48 -17.23 1.16 7.61
C GLN A 48 -16.58 0.58 6.36
N VAL A 49 -17.39 0.28 5.36
CA VAL A 49 -16.91 -0.16 4.04
C VAL A 49 -17.43 0.84 3.01
N LEU A 50 -16.51 1.30 2.17
CA LEU A 50 -16.76 2.20 1.07
C LEU A 50 -16.31 1.52 -0.24
N ILE A 51 -17.26 1.31 -1.15
CA ILE A 51 -17.02 0.75 -2.48
C ILE A 51 -17.07 1.87 -3.51
N LEU A 52 -16.00 2.01 -4.28
CA LEU A 52 -15.80 3.18 -5.14
C LEU A 52 -16.50 3.05 -6.49
N THR A 53 -16.33 1.92 -7.18
CA THR A 53 -16.84 1.71 -8.53
C THR A 53 -17.94 0.64 -8.58
N ASP A 54 -18.67 0.61 -9.69
CA ASP A 54 -19.82 -0.26 -9.90
C ASP A 54 -19.46 -1.70 -10.31
N GLY A 55 -18.18 -1.97 -10.59
CA GLY A 55 -17.67 -3.28 -11.00
C GLY A 55 -18.27 -3.80 -12.33
N SER A 56 -18.80 -2.90 -13.17
CA SER A 56 -19.53 -3.27 -14.38
C SER A 56 -18.66 -3.80 -15.52
N ALA A 57 -17.36 -3.50 -15.55
CA ALA A 57 -16.47 -3.87 -16.65
C ALA A 57 -15.99 -5.33 -16.61
N ALA A 58 -16.37 -6.08 -15.57
CA ALA A 58 -16.07 -7.51 -15.45
C ALA A 58 -16.65 -8.36 -16.59
N VAL A 59 -17.75 -7.93 -17.21
CA VAL A 59 -18.35 -8.57 -18.39
C VAL A 59 -18.76 -7.53 -19.43
N ALA A 60 -18.87 -7.95 -20.70
CA ALA A 60 -19.44 -7.10 -21.74
C ALA A 60 -20.97 -7.09 -21.65
N HIS A 61 -21.56 -5.90 -21.84
CA HIS A 61 -23.01 -5.71 -21.81
C HIS A 61 -23.54 -5.38 -23.20
N PRO A 62 -24.63 -6.01 -23.67
CA PRO A 62 -25.23 -5.70 -24.97
C PRO A 62 -25.88 -4.31 -25.02
N ASP A 63 -26.33 -3.78 -23.88
CA ASP A 63 -27.01 -2.49 -23.75
C ASP A 63 -26.87 -1.92 -22.33
N GLU A 64 -27.39 -0.72 -22.11
CA GLU A 64 -27.32 -0.04 -20.81
C GLU A 64 -28.18 -0.72 -19.73
N ASP A 65 -29.34 -1.29 -20.09
CA ASP A 65 -30.24 -1.94 -19.14
C ASP A 65 -29.60 -3.19 -18.54
N SER A 66 -28.94 -4.00 -19.36
CA SER A 66 -28.16 -5.16 -18.91
C SER A 66 -26.97 -4.77 -18.03
N ARG A 67 -26.29 -3.66 -18.34
CA ARG A 67 -25.23 -3.11 -17.49
C ARG A 67 -25.76 -2.71 -16.12
N LEU A 68 -26.87 -1.98 -16.06
CA LEU A 68 -27.49 -1.55 -14.80
C LEU A 68 -27.99 -2.73 -13.94
N LEU A 69 -28.57 -3.76 -14.57
CA LEU A 69 -28.94 -4.99 -13.88
C LEU A 69 -27.73 -5.70 -13.27
N TYR A 70 -26.60 -5.71 -13.98
CA TYR A 70 -25.37 -6.29 -13.48
C TYR A 70 -24.77 -5.48 -12.33
N VAL A 71 -24.77 -4.14 -12.41
CA VAL A 71 -24.37 -3.26 -11.30
C VAL A 71 -25.21 -3.54 -10.05
N ALA A 72 -26.53 -3.61 -10.20
CA ALA A 72 -27.43 -3.92 -9.09
C ALA A 72 -27.14 -5.31 -8.48
N LEU A 73 -26.84 -6.31 -9.30
CA LEU A 73 -26.41 -7.63 -8.84
C LEU A 73 -25.11 -7.55 -8.02
N ARG A 74 -24.09 -6.84 -8.52
CA ARG A 74 -22.79 -6.67 -7.82
C ARG A 74 -22.98 -6.01 -6.45
N GLN A 75 -23.79 -4.96 -6.37
CA GLN A 75 -24.13 -4.33 -5.10
C GLN A 75 -24.88 -5.28 -4.15
N GLN A 76 -25.81 -6.10 -4.67
CA GLN A 76 -26.53 -7.09 -3.86
C GLN A 76 -25.60 -8.17 -3.30
N GLU A 77 -24.63 -8.64 -4.08
CA GLU A 77 -23.64 -9.64 -3.63
C GLU A 77 -22.78 -9.08 -2.50
N SER A 78 -22.28 -7.84 -2.62
CA SER A 78 -21.52 -7.19 -1.55
C SER A 78 -22.38 -6.95 -0.29
N ASN A 79 -23.62 -6.49 -0.45
CA ASN A 79 -24.56 -6.38 0.67
C ASN A 79 -24.81 -7.72 1.38
N HIS A 80 -24.88 -8.82 0.62
CA HIS A 80 -25.04 -10.15 1.17
C HIS A 80 -23.79 -10.62 1.93
N ALA A 81 -22.59 -10.41 1.36
CA ALA A 81 -21.34 -10.68 2.05
C ALA A 81 -21.21 -9.87 3.35
N ALA A 82 -21.68 -8.62 3.32
CA ALA A 82 -21.73 -7.76 4.49
C ALA A 82 -22.64 -8.28 5.61
N GLN A 83 -23.77 -8.88 5.25
CA GLN A 83 -24.66 -9.56 6.20
C GLN A 83 -24.02 -10.83 6.76
N ILE A 84 -23.30 -11.60 5.95
CA ILE A 84 -22.59 -12.81 6.38
C ILE A 84 -21.52 -12.47 7.43
N LEU A 85 -20.74 -11.41 7.22
CA LEU A 85 -19.70 -11.00 8.16
C LEU A 85 -20.23 -10.15 9.33
N GLY A 86 -21.33 -9.42 9.13
CA GLY A 86 -21.99 -8.63 10.18
C GLY A 86 -21.48 -7.20 10.34
N TYR A 87 -20.88 -6.58 9.31
CA TYR A 87 -20.38 -5.19 9.39
C TYR A 87 -21.39 -4.12 8.95
N GLY A 88 -22.59 -4.51 8.48
CA GLY A 88 -23.61 -3.59 8.00
C GLY A 88 -23.44 -3.21 6.53
N GLN A 89 -24.38 -2.45 5.97
CA GLN A 89 -24.38 -2.14 4.53
C GLN A 89 -23.17 -1.27 4.13
N PRO A 90 -22.44 -1.64 3.06
CA PRO A 90 -21.44 -0.76 2.46
C PRO A 90 -22.05 0.54 1.93
N GLU A 91 -21.24 1.59 1.89
CA GLU A 91 -21.53 2.79 1.12
C GLU A 91 -20.98 2.63 -0.30
N PHE A 92 -21.75 3.04 -1.31
CA PHE A 92 -21.34 2.98 -2.72
C PHE A 92 -21.19 4.40 -3.27
N TRP A 93 -20.08 4.68 -3.95
CA TRP A 93 -19.86 5.97 -4.63
C TRP A 93 -20.18 5.94 -6.13
N GLU A 94 -20.46 4.75 -6.68
CA GLU A 94 -21.07 4.56 -8.00
C GLU A 94 -20.27 5.14 -9.17
N PHE A 95 -18.94 5.20 -9.06
CA PHE A 95 -18.09 5.49 -10.22
C PHE A 95 -18.16 4.34 -11.23
N THR A 96 -18.04 4.64 -12.52
CA THR A 96 -17.94 3.60 -13.55
C THR A 96 -16.64 2.83 -13.36
N ASP A 97 -16.71 1.50 -13.37
CA ASP A 97 -15.54 0.62 -13.39
C ASP A 97 -14.58 0.98 -14.54
N ARG A 98 -13.28 1.01 -14.23
CA ARG A 98 -12.15 1.47 -15.05
C ARG A 98 -12.05 2.97 -15.30
N GLU A 99 -12.95 3.76 -14.72
CA GLU A 99 -13.00 5.22 -14.86
C GLU A 99 -12.86 5.96 -13.53
N LEU A 100 -12.29 5.31 -12.49
CA LEU A 100 -12.11 5.92 -11.17
C LEU A 100 -11.20 7.17 -11.26
N PRO A 101 -11.70 8.39 -10.97
CA PRO A 101 -10.92 9.62 -11.16
C PRO A 101 -9.76 9.74 -10.18
N GLN A 102 -8.56 10.10 -10.66
CA GLN A 102 -7.41 10.41 -9.78
C GLN A 102 -7.25 11.92 -9.59
N GLU A 103 -8.37 12.59 -9.33
CA GLU A 103 -8.46 14.05 -9.30
C GLU A 103 -8.50 14.61 -7.88
N GLU A 104 -8.02 15.84 -7.72
CA GLU A 104 -7.93 16.55 -6.44
C GLU A 104 -9.27 16.61 -5.69
N TRP A 105 -10.39 16.79 -6.39
CA TRP A 105 -11.71 16.86 -5.74
C TRP A 105 -12.13 15.54 -5.10
N LEU A 106 -11.70 14.38 -5.65
CA LEU A 106 -12.03 13.08 -5.08
C LEU A 106 -11.14 12.76 -3.88
N ILE A 107 -9.87 13.17 -3.95
CA ILE A 107 -8.96 13.14 -2.79
C ILE A 107 -9.53 13.99 -1.66
N GLU A 108 -10.00 15.21 -1.96
CA GLU A 108 -10.61 16.08 -0.97
C GLU A 108 -11.92 15.50 -0.42
N ARG A 109 -12.76 14.90 -1.27
CA ARG A 109 -13.98 14.20 -0.83
C ARG A 109 -13.64 13.08 0.16
N LEU A 110 -12.63 12.25 -0.13
CA LEU A 110 -12.20 11.19 0.78
C LEU A 110 -11.60 11.78 2.07
N TYR A 111 -10.74 12.79 1.98
CA TYR A 111 -10.19 13.44 3.17
C TYR A 111 -11.30 13.97 4.10
N GLN A 112 -12.29 14.68 3.56
CA GLN A 112 -13.43 15.16 4.33
C GLN A 112 -14.27 14.01 4.91
N TYR A 113 -14.39 12.89 4.20
CA TYR A 113 -15.01 11.67 4.71
C TYR A 113 -14.26 11.15 5.96
N LEU A 114 -12.94 11.02 5.88
CA LEU A 114 -12.11 10.54 7.00
C LEU A 114 -12.29 11.43 8.24
N ILE A 115 -12.28 12.76 8.07
CA ILE A 115 -12.47 13.71 9.17
C ILE A 115 -13.88 13.62 9.75
N ARG A 116 -14.91 13.65 8.90
CA ARG A 116 -16.32 13.61 9.31
C ARG A 116 -16.64 12.35 10.13
N HIS A 117 -16.09 11.21 9.71
CA HIS A 117 -16.32 9.92 10.33
C HIS A 117 -15.30 9.58 11.42
N ARG A 118 -14.33 10.48 11.68
CA ARG A 118 -13.22 10.30 12.64
C ARG A 118 -12.46 9.00 12.42
N ILE A 119 -12.28 8.61 11.16
CA ILE A 119 -11.53 7.42 10.77
C ILE A 119 -10.07 7.59 11.18
N ASN A 120 -9.48 6.54 11.76
CA ASN A 120 -8.06 6.50 12.10
C ASN A 120 -7.34 5.23 11.61
N GLN A 121 -8.08 4.23 11.14
CA GLN A 121 -7.55 3.07 10.43
C GLN A 121 -8.21 3.01 9.04
N VAL A 122 -7.43 3.24 7.98
CA VAL A 122 -7.87 3.13 6.59
C VAL A 122 -7.25 1.91 5.97
N TYR A 123 -8.05 1.09 5.30
CA TYR A 123 -7.59 -0.02 4.47
C TYR A 123 -7.88 0.31 3.02
N ALA A 124 -6.89 0.17 2.15
CA ALA A 124 -7.02 0.40 0.71
C ALA A 124 -6.09 -0.56 -0.04
N PRO A 125 -6.29 -0.78 -1.35
CA PRO A 125 -5.39 -1.61 -2.12
C PRO A 125 -3.95 -1.09 -2.08
N SER A 126 -3.00 -2.00 -2.24
CA SER A 126 -1.59 -1.67 -2.39
C SER A 126 -1.32 -0.82 -3.62
N THR A 127 -0.30 0.04 -3.53
CA THR A 127 0.23 0.79 -4.67
C THR A 127 0.93 -0.11 -5.71
N LEU A 128 1.12 -1.39 -5.40
CA LEU A 128 1.68 -2.41 -6.29
C LEU A 128 0.63 -3.14 -7.12
N GLU A 129 -0.66 -2.82 -6.96
CA GLU A 129 -1.73 -3.45 -7.71
C GLU A 129 -1.62 -3.22 -9.22
N ILE A 130 -2.24 -4.12 -9.99
CA ILE A 130 -2.18 -4.14 -11.45
C ILE A 130 -3.46 -3.64 -12.12
N HIS A 131 -4.58 -3.62 -11.40
CA HIS A 131 -5.84 -3.12 -11.92
C HIS A 131 -5.85 -1.58 -11.86
N PRO A 132 -6.25 -0.87 -12.93
CA PRO A 132 -6.22 0.60 -12.95
C PRO A 132 -7.04 1.24 -11.82
N ASP A 133 -8.20 0.69 -11.48
CA ASP A 133 -9.02 1.22 -10.37
C ASP A 133 -8.41 0.93 -9.00
N HIS A 134 -7.67 -0.18 -8.85
CA HIS A 134 -6.94 -0.45 -7.60
C HIS A 134 -5.82 0.57 -7.43
N ILE A 135 -5.09 0.87 -8.50
CA ILE A 135 -4.03 1.90 -8.53
C ILE A 135 -4.63 3.27 -8.20
N ALA A 136 -5.77 3.62 -8.82
CA ALA A 136 -6.45 4.88 -8.58
C ALA A 136 -6.95 4.99 -7.12
N ALA A 137 -7.58 3.95 -6.58
CA ALA A 137 -8.02 3.91 -5.19
C ALA A 137 -6.84 4.02 -4.20
N ALA A 138 -5.74 3.32 -4.48
CA ALA A 138 -4.52 3.41 -3.69
C ALA A 138 -3.95 4.84 -3.70
N HIS A 139 -3.88 5.47 -4.88
CA HIS A 139 -3.44 6.86 -5.01
C HIS A 139 -4.32 7.83 -4.18
N ILE A 140 -5.64 7.75 -4.34
CA ILE A 140 -6.58 8.63 -3.63
C ILE A 140 -6.48 8.43 -2.12
N ALA A 141 -6.39 7.18 -1.66
CA ALA A 141 -6.24 6.85 -0.24
C ALA A 141 -4.90 7.38 0.33
N VAL A 142 -3.79 7.18 -0.39
CA VAL A 142 -2.47 7.71 0.00
C VAL A 142 -2.52 9.23 0.14
N GLU A 143 -3.04 9.95 -0.85
CA GLU A 143 -3.08 11.41 -0.81
C GLU A 143 -4.02 11.96 0.26
N ALA A 144 -5.16 11.29 0.51
CA ALA A 144 -6.06 11.68 1.59
C ALA A 144 -5.43 11.43 2.97
N VAL A 145 -4.80 10.27 3.20
CA VAL A 145 -4.16 9.94 4.49
C VAL A 145 -2.94 10.83 4.74
N LYS A 146 -2.17 11.20 3.70
CA LYS A 146 -1.08 12.18 3.80
C LYS A 146 -1.55 13.51 4.41
N ARG A 147 -2.77 13.97 4.10
CA ARG A 147 -3.32 15.21 4.67
C ARG A 147 -3.66 15.08 6.15
N CYS A 148 -4.01 13.88 6.60
CA CYS A 148 -4.32 13.59 8.01
C CYS A 148 -3.08 13.50 8.91
N GLY A 149 -1.88 13.30 8.36
CA GLY A 149 -0.65 13.15 9.15
C GLY A 149 -0.67 11.91 10.04
N GLU A 150 -0.05 11.98 11.22
CA GLU A 150 0.07 10.82 12.12
C GLU A 150 -1.27 10.32 12.70
N SER A 151 -2.35 11.10 12.57
CA SER A 151 -3.66 10.76 13.14
C SER A 151 -4.36 9.59 12.45
N VAL A 152 -3.97 9.27 11.21
CA VAL A 152 -4.57 8.20 10.40
C VAL A 152 -3.48 7.26 9.92
N THR A 153 -3.74 5.97 10.11
CA THR A 153 -2.92 4.88 9.58
C THR A 153 -3.55 4.31 8.32
N LEU A 154 -2.74 4.11 7.28
CA LEU A 154 -3.09 3.38 6.06
C LEU A 154 -2.53 1.95 6.14
N CYS A 155 -3.41 0.98 5.96
CA CYS A 155 -3.15 -0.44 5.87
C CYS A 155 -3.39 -0.89 4.42
N MET A 156 -2.33 -0.95 3.63
CA MET A 156 -2.40 -1.40 2.24
C MET A 156 -2.58 -2.91 2.18
N TYR A 157 -3.61 -3.39 1.48
CA TYR A 157 -3.93 -4.82 1.36
C TYR A 157 -3.66 -5.38 -0.04
N GLU A 158 -3.74 -6.71 -0.16
CA GLU A 158 -3.45 -7.48 -1.38
C GLU A 158 -4.73 -7.98 -2.05
N ILE A 159 -4.81 -7.88 -3.38
CA ILE A 159 -5.84 -8.57 -4.18
C ILE A 159 -5.19 -9.21 -5.42
N GLY A 160 -4.84 -8.39 -6.41
CA GLY A 160 -4.35 -8.86 -7.71
C GLY A 160 -2.83 -9.07 -7.73
N MET A 161 -2.10 -8.41 -6.83
CA MET A 161 -0.65 -8.53 -6.74
C MET A 161 -0.16 -8.58 -5.28
N PRO A 162 0.64 -9.60 -4.90
CA PRO A 162 1.22 -9.65 -3.57
C PRO A 162 2.23 -8.51 -3.33
N LEU A 163 2.15 -7.88 -2.16
CA LEU A 163 3.08 -6.86 -1.66
C LEU A 163 4.17 -7.48 -0.76
N ARG A 164 5.10 -6.64 -0.29
CA ARG A 164 6.04 -7.01 0.80
C ARG A 164 5.50 -6.49 2.13
N PRO A 165 4.89 -7.34 2.98
CA PRO A 165 4.16 -6.84 4.13
C PRO A 165 5.10 -6.45 5.26
N ASN A 166 4.67 -5.49 6.08
CA ASN A 166 5.28 -5.21 7.38
C ASN A 166 4.37 -5.64 8.55
N ARG A 167 3.15 -6.13 8.24
CA ARG A 167 2.21 -6.72 9.19
C ARG A 167 1.53 -7.95 8.59
N LEU A 168 1.46 -9.01 9.38
CA LEU A 168 0.60 -10.16 9.12
C LEU A 168 -0.48 -10.20 10.21
N LEU A 169 -1.72 -10.46 9.82
CA LEU A 169 -2.85 -10.71 10.69
C LEU A 169 -3.17 -12.20 10.62
N ASP A 170 -3.16 -12.90 11.75
CA ASP A 170 -3.62 -14.29 11.80
C ASP A 170 -5.13 -14.31 11.58
N ILE A 171 -5.56 -14.97 10.51
CA ILE A 171 -6.98 -15.14 10.16
C ILE A 171 -7.42 -16.60 10.26
N THR A 172 -6.63 -17.46 10.90
CA THR A 172 -6.87 -18.90 11.01
C THR A 172 -8.24 -19.21 11.61
N ALA A 173 -8.67 -18.43 12.61
CA ALA A 173 -9.99 -18.54 13.22
C ALA A 173 -11.15 -18.08 12.30
N TYR A 174 -10.85 -17.19 11.35
CA TYR A 174 -11.83 -16.51 10.49
C TYR A 174 -11.95 -17.13 9.09
N LEU A 175 -11.09 -18.09 8.73
CA LEU A 175 -11.05 -18.68 7.39
C LEU A 175 -12.42 -19.15 6.88
N GLY A 176 -13.19 -19.83 7.72
CA GLY A 176 -14.50 -20.35 7.32
C GLY A 176 -15.51 -19.23 7.00
N GLN A 177 -15.52 -18.16 7.81
CA GLN A 177 -16.39 -17.01 7.60
C GLN A 177 -15.96 -16.20 6.37
N LYS A 178 -14.65 -15.97 6.22
CA LYS A 178 -14.08 -15.33 5.03
C LYS A 178 -14.47 -16.10 3.77
N GLN A 179 -14.24 -17.41 3.75
CA GLN A 179 -14.60 -18.25 2.60
C GLN A 179 -16.10 -18.22 2.31
N HIS A 180 -16.96 -18.29 3.33
CA HIS A 180 -18.41 -18.17 3.15
C HIS A 180 -18.78 -16.82 2.50
N ALA A 181 -18.23 -15.71 2.99
CA ALA A 181 -18.50 -14.38 2.44
C ALA A 181 -17.99 -14.25 0.99
N MET A 182 -16.85 -14.84 0.65
CA MET A 182 -16.35 -14.84 -0.73
C MET A 182 -17.30 -15.57 -1.70
N TYR A 183 -17.99 -16.61 -1.25
CA TYR A 183 -18.98 -17.30 -2.09
C TYR A 183 -20.24 -16.47 -2.37
N ALA A 184 -20.45 -15.33 -1.72
CA ALA A 184 -21.55 -14.43 -2.06
C ALA A 184 -21.43 -13.85 -3.49
N PHE A 185 -20.20 -13.70 -4.01
CA PHE A 185 -19.90 -13.09 -5.31
C PHE A 185 -20.01 -14.09 -6.47
N HIS A 186 -21.18 -14.72 -6.60
CA HIS A 186 -21.45 -15.76 -7.59
C HIS A 186 -21.20 -15.30 -9.02
N SER A 187 -21.50 -14.03 -9.33
CA SER A 187 -21.26 -13.44 -10.64
C SER A 187 -19.78 -13.47 -11.03
N GLN A 188 -18.87 -13.19 -10.08
CA GLN A 188 -17.42 -13.18 -10.31
C GLN A 188 -16.82 -14.56 -10.27
N LEU A 189 -17.29 -15.41 -9.36
CA LEU A 189 -16.79 -16.78 -9.24
C LEU A 189 -17.14 -17.66 -10.45
N LYS A 190 -18.07 -17.21 -11.31
CA LYS A 190 -18.30 -17.80 -12.65
C LYS A 190 -17.22 -17.44 -13.66
N LEU A 191 -16.56 -16.30 -13.50
CA LEU A 191 -15.49 -15.84 -14.39
C LEU A 191 -14.17 -16.51 -14.03
N HIS A 192 -13.81 -16.47 -12.74
CA HIS A 192 -12.57 -17.04 -12.21
C HIS A 192 -12.75 -17.57 -10.80
N ASP A 193 -11.93 -18.54 -10.39
CA ASP A 193 -11.90 -19.06 -9.02
C ASP A 193 -11.10 -18.12 -8.08
N TYR A 194 -11.58 -16.88 -7.94
CA TYR A 194 -10.98 -15.88 -7.07
C TYR A 194 -10.89 -16.37 -5.62
N CYS A 195 -11.86 -17.16 -5.16
CA CYS A 195 -11.85 -17.76 -3.83
C CYS A 195 -10.59 -18.64 -3.63
N ALA A 196 -10.26 -19.52 -4.57
CA ALA A 196 -9.06 -20.34 -4.48
C ALA A 196 -7.76 -19.50 -4.49
N PHE A 197 -7.71 -18.45 -5.32
CA PHE A 197 -6.52 -17.59 -5.41
C PHE A 197 -6.28 -16.83 -4.10
N ILE A 198 -7.33 -16.23 -3.53
CA ILE A 198 -7.24 -15.48 -2.26
C ILE A 198 -6.91 -16.42 -1.10
N LEU A 199 -7.55 -17.60 -1.02
CA LEU A 199 -7.21 -18.59 0.02
C LEU A 199 -5.77 -19.08 -0.11
N GLY A 200 -5.30 -19.35 -1.33
CA GLY A 200 -3.92 -19.73 -1.60
C GLY A 200 -2.93 -18.66 -1.16
N LEU A 201 -3.23 -17.38 -1.45
CA LEU A 201 -2.42 -16.25 -0.98
C LEU A 201 -2.42 -16.17 0.55
N ASN A 202 -3.57 -16.25 1.21
CA ASN A 202 -3.62 -16.18 2.68
C ASN A 202 -2.88 -17.36 3.34
N GLN A 203 -2.95 -18.56 2.79
CA GLN A 203 -2.18 -19.72 3.27
C GLN A 203 -0.68 -19.54 3.03
N TYR A 204 -0.28 -19.03 1.86
CA TYR A 204 1.11 -18.71 1.55
C TYR A 204 1.72 -17.75 2.58
N ARG A 205 0.93 -16.79 3.09
CA ARG A 205 1.38 -15.85 4.13
C ARG A 205 1.69 -16.48 5.48
N ALA A 206 1.29 -17.74 5.72
CA ALA A 206 1.69 -18.48 6.92
C ALA A 206 3.10 -19.08 6.85
N TYR A 207 3.80 -18.97 5.70
CA TYR A 207 5.11 -19.62 5.48
C TYR A 207 6.16 -19.34 6.56
N THR A 208 6.16 -18.15 7.16
CA THR A 208 7.12 -17.73 8.19
C THR A 208 6.58 -17.83 9.62
N LEU A 209 5.37 -18.36 9.80
CA LEU A 209 4.64 -18.37 11.06
C LEU A 209 4.66 -19.77 11.72
N PRO A 210 4.32 -19.88 13.03
CA PRO A 210 4.18 -21.18 13.68
C PRO A 210 3.14 -22.06 12.98
N ALA A 211 3.32 -23.39 13.04
CA ALA A 211 2.44 -24.36 12.37
C ALA A 211 0.96 -24.31 12.81
N THR A 212 0.65 -23.64 13.92
CA THR A 212 -0.71 -23.39 14.39
C THR A 212 -1.43 -22.32 13.55
N VAL A 213 -0.68 -21.41 12.93
CA VAL A 213 -1.21 -20.38 12.03
C VAL A 213 -1.32 -20.98 10.64
N ARG A 214 -2.54 -21.11 10.13
CA ARG A 214 -2.81 -21.75 8.82
C ARG A 214 -2.99 -20.75 7.70
N ALA A 215 -3.33 -19.50 8.02
CA ALA A 215 -3.49 -18.44 7.04
C ALA A 215 -3.35 -17.07 7.69
N ALA A 216 -2.84 -16.11 6.92
CA ALA A 216 -2.74 -14.72 7.33
C ALA A 216 -3.15 -13.76 6.21
N GLU A 217 -3.78 -12.65 6.59
CA GLU A 217 -3.87 -11.47 5.73
C GLU A 217 -2.61 -10.63 5.91
N ALA A 218 -2.13 -10.03 4.83
CA ALA A 218 -0.88 -9.30 4.82
C ALA A 218 -1.12 -7.84 4.47
N TYR A 219 -0.46 -6.97 5.22
CA TYR A 219 -0.63 -5.53 5.09
C TYR A 219 0.71 -4.81 5.06
N TYR A 220 0.78 -3.71 4.32
CA TYR A 220 1.79 -2.68 4.53
C TYR A 220 1.15 -1.52 5.30
N VAL A 221 1.60 -1.32 6.53
CA VAL A 221 1.05 -0.34 7.46
C VAL A 221 1.96 0.87 7.56
N ILE A 222 1.40 2.05 7.33
CA ILE A 222 2.13 3.33 7.34
C ILE A 222 1.17 4.46 7.74
N ASN A 223 1.63 5.44 8.53
CA ASN A 223 0.79 6.60 8.88
C ASN A 223 0.98 7.77 7.90
N GLY A 224 0.07 8.75 7.95
CA GLY A 224 0.09 9.90 7.04
C GLY A 224 1.34 10.78 7.15
N GLU A 225 1.96 10.89 8.32
CA GLU A 225 3.24 11.61 8.47
C GLU A 225 4.35 10.87 7.72
N GLN A 226 4.48 9.56 7.90
CA GLN A 226 5.48 8.75 7.21
C GLN A 226 5.28 8.80 5.69
N LEU A 227 4.02 8.77 5.21
CA LEU A 227 3.71 8.90 3.78
C LEU A 227 4.20 10.22 3.17
N ARG A 228 4.31 11.31 3.93
CA ARG A 228 4.87 12.58 3.43
C ARG A 228 6.36 12.49 3.11
N HIS A 229 7.08 11.64 3.83
CA HIS A 229 8.54 11.51 3.73
C HIS A 229 9.00 10.27 2.95
N HIS A 230 8.06 9.39 2.58
CA HIS A 230 8.32 8.12 1.88
C HIS A 230 7.54 8.12 0.55
N PRO A 231 8.19 8.34 -0.61
CA PRO A 231 7.48 8.32 -1.90
C PRO A 231 6.94 6.93 -2.20
N ALA A 232 5.76 6.89 -2.84
CA ALA A 232 5.04 5.64 -3.07
C ALA A 232 5.77 4.60 -3.94
N GLN A 233 6.78 5.05 -4.69
CA GLN A 233 7.67 4.23 -5.51
C GLN A 233 8.57 3.30 -4.66
N GLU A 234 8.67 3.56 -3.36
CA GLU A 234 9.50 2.77 -2.43
C GLU A 234 8.70 1.65 -1.73
N PHE A 235 7.37 1.61 -1.91
CA PHE A 235 6.55 0.51 -1.40
C PHE A 235 6.95 -0.80 -2.10
N GLY A 236 7.40 -1.78 -1.31
CA GLY A 236 7.93 -3.02 -1.84
C GLY A 236 9.45 -3.05 -2.01
N GLN A 237 10.19 -1.96 -1.74
CA GLN A 237 11.63 -2.06 -1.50
C GLN A 237 11.89 -2.54 -0.07
N SER A 238 12.89 -3.40 0.14
CA SER A 238 13.30 -3.74 1.50
C SER A 238 13.93 -2.50 2.14
N PRO A 239 13.80 -2.28 3.47
CA PRO A 239 14.56 -1.24 4.18
C PRO A 239 16.06 -1.30 3.87
N VAL A 240 16.58 -2.50 3.60
CA VAL A 240 17.97 -2.71 3.17
C VAL A 240 18.20 -2.23 1.75
N THR A 241 17.32 -2.58 0.81
CA THR A 241 17.43 -2.13 -0.59
C THR A 241 17.34 -0.62 -0.67
N PHE A 242 16.39 -0.03 0.06
CA PHE A 242 16.23 1.40 0.14
C PHE A 242 17.45 2.09 0.79
N ALA A 243 17.92 1.59 1.94
CA ALA A 243 19.13 2.11 2.57
C ALA A 243 20.38 1.94 1.69
N LEU A 244 20.46 0.85 0.91
CA LEU A 244 21.53 0.61 -0.05
C LEU A 244 21.46 1.58 -1.23
N GLU A 245 20.27 1.83 -1.77
CA GLU A 245 20.04 2.81 -2.85
C GLU A 245 20.37 4.23 -2.37
N GLN A 246 19.92 4.62 -1.17
CA GLN A 246 20.31 5.90 -0.56
C GLN A 246 21.82 5.99 -0.33
N ALA A 247 22.45 4.92 0.16
CA ALA A 247 23.89 4.88 0.34
C ALA A 247 24.61 5.02 -1.00
N GLN A 248 24.16 4.35 -2.05
CA GLN A 248 24.72 4.44 -3.41
C GLN A 248 24.57 5.84 -3.99
N GLN A 249 23.41 6.48 -3.85
CA GLN A 249 23.21 7.87 -4.28
C GLN A 249 24.15 8.82 -3.52
N LYS A 250 24.28 8.63 -2.20
CA LYS A 250 25.18 9.44 -1.37
C LYS A 250 26.65 9.25 -1.76
N ILE A 251 27.06 8.03 -2.07
CA ILE A 251 28.40 7.73 -2.60
C ILE A 251 28.62 8.44 -3.94
N ALA A 252 27.68 8.37 -4.87
CA ALA A 252 27.79 9.03 -6.18
C ALA A 252 27.93 10.56 -6.05
N ILE A 253 27.18 11.18 -5.13
CA ILE A 253 27.30 12.61 -4.82
C ILE A 253 28.69 12.94 -4.25
N LEU A 254 29.18 12.13 -3.31
CA LEU A 254 30.50 12.32 -2.70
C LEU A 254 31.63 12.15 -3.73
N GLU A 255 31.52 11.20 -4.66
CA GLU A 255 32.48 11.01 -5.75
C GLU A 255 32.51 12.20 -6.71
N GLN A 256 31.35 12.77 -7.03
CA GLN A 256 31.25 14.00 -7.82
C GLN A 256 31.92 15.18 -7.09
N GLN A 257 31.64 15.36 -5.79
CA GLN A 257 32.26 16.40 -4.98
C GLN A 257 33.78 16.23 -4.89
N LEU A 258 34.26 14.99 -4.70
CA LEU A 258 35.69 14.68 -4.66
C LEU A 258 36.36 15.04 -5.98
N THR A 259 35.74 14.69 -7.11
CA THR A 259 36.25 14.99 -8.45
C THR A 259 36.32 16.49 -8.68
N GLN A 260 35.28 17.23 -8.28
CA GLN A 260 35.27 18.70 -8.34
C GLN A 260 36.40 19.29 -7.48
N LYS A 261 36.57 18.84 -6.24
CA LYS A 261 37.66 19.32 -5.37
C LYS A 261 39.03 18.97 -5.93
N GLN A 262 39.21 17.80 -6.53
CA GLN A 262 40.45 17.43 -7.21
C GLN A 262 40.76 18.37 -8.37
N SER A 263 39.73 18.75 -9.15
CA SER A 263 39.85 19.72 -10.24
C SER A 263 40.22 21.12 -9.74
N GLU A 264 39.53 21.62 -8.71
CA GLU A 264 39.85 22.90 -8.06
C GLU A 264 41.28 22.93 -7.51
N LEU A 265 41.72 21.83 -6.88
CA LEU A 265 43.08 21.67 -6.36
C LEU A 265 44.12 21.69 -7.49
N ASN A 266 43.85 20.98 -8.60
CA ASN A 266 44.72 20.97 -9.77
C ASN A 266 44.81 22.35 -10.42
N GLN A 267 43.69 23.07 -10.54
CA GLN A 267 43.68 24.45 -11.01
C GLN A 267 44.51 25.37 -10.12
N LEU A 268 44.41 25.23 -8.79
CA LEU A 268 45.25 25.97 -7.85
C LEU A 268 46.74 25.63 -8.01
N TYR A 269 47.10 24.36 -8.18
CA TYR A 269 48.48 23.95 -8.41
C TYR A 269 49.05 24.40 -9.75
N GLN A 270 48.21 24.51 -10.77
CA GLN A 270 48.58 24.96 -12.12
C GLN A 270 48.45 26.48 -12.30
N SER A 271 47.84 27.19 -11.34
CA SER A 271 47.70 28.64 -11.38
C SER A 271 49.05 29.34 -11.27
N TYR A 272 49.27 30.30 -12.15
CA TYR A 272 50.46 31.15 -12.15
C TYR A 272 50.28 32.43 -11.32
N SER A 273 49.18 32.57 -10.59
CA SER A 273 48.93 33.72 -9.71
C SER A 273 49.92 33.75 -8.54
N TRP A 274 50.85 34.71 -8.55
CA TRP A 274 51.99 34.77 -7.63
C TRP A 274 51.58 34.94 -6.15
N GLN A 275 50.44 35.58 -5.89
CA GLN A 275 50.02 35.92 -4.52
C GLN A 275 49.55 34.71 -3.69
N ILE A 276 49.16 33.59 -4.32
CA ILE A 276 48.61 32.41 -3.62
C ILE A 276 49.49 31.16 -3.80
N THR A 277 50.17 31.02 -4.94
CA THR A 277 50.74 29.74 -5.36
C THR A 277 52.25 29.59 -5.13
N GLU A 278 52.96 30.67 -4.79
CA GLU A 278 54.40 30.63 -4.49
C GLU A 278 54.73 29.82 -3.22
N PRO A 279 54.03 29.99 -2.07
CA PRO A 279 54.30 29.23 -0.85
C PRO A 279 54.04 27.73 -1.02
N LEU A 280 53.00 27.37 -1.76
CA LEU A 280 52.58 25.99 -2.00
C LEU A 280 53.52 25.23 -2.95
N ARG A 281 54.03 25.90 -3.99
CA ARG A 281 55.01 25.32 -4.92
C ARG A 281 56.35 25.04 -4.23
N TRP A 282 56.78 25.94 -3.35
CA TRP A 282 57.97 25.74 -2.50
C TRP A 282 57.84 24.53 -1.58
N LEU A 283 56.69 24.36 -0.92
CA LEU A 283 56.43 23.25 0.02
C LEU A 283 56.41 21.88 -0.68
N LYS A 284 55.80 21.80 -1.87
CA LYS A 284 55.78 20.57 -2.69
C LYS A 284 57.19 20.17 -3.15
N GLN A 285 58.00 21.11 -3.61
CA GLN A 285 59.40 20.84 -3.97
C GLN A 285 60.23 20.35 -2.79
N LYS A 286 59.97 20.86 -1.57
CA LYS A 286 60.68 20.45 -0.36
C LYS A 286 60.31 19.03 0.10
N LEU A 287 59.05 18.63 -0.06
CA LEU A 287 58.58 17.28 0.27
C LEU A 287 59.04 16.21 -0.73
N TYR A 288 59.12 16.54 -2.03
CA TYR A 288 59.60 15.60 -3.05
C TYR A 288 61.13 15.47 -3.14
N ARG A 289 61.90 16.38 -2.51
CA ARG A 289 63.37 16.27 -2.41
C ARG A 289 63.87 15.36 -1.27
N LYS A 290 62.96 14.76 -0.49
CA LYS A 290 63.30 13.83 0.61
C LYS A 290 62.97 12.35 0.31
N LYS A 291 62.76 11.99 -0.96
CA LYS A 291 62.86 10.61 -1.43
C LYS A 291 64.10 10.46 -2.30
#